data_AF-A0A0X7JZJ4-F1
#
_entry.id   AF-A0A0X7JZJ4-F1
#
_cell.length_a   1.000
_cell.length_b   1.000
_cell.length_c   1.000
_cell.angle_alpha   90.00
_cell.angle_beta   90.00
_cell.angle_gamma   90.00
#
_symmetry.space_group_name_H-M   'P 1'
#
loop_
_entity.id
_entity.type
_entity.pdbx_description
1 polymer ?
#
loop_
_entity_poly.entity_id
_entity_poly.type
_entity_poly.pdbx_seq_one_letter_code
_entity_poly.pdbx_strand_id
1 'polypeptide(L)'
;MTFKRKKTTLSFARLGIPLLTIAASLGGVYMGQRMIAVGESNKVIREKLAMAYNMNLEVPDLALAVNMSATEIVTPATVGFKGGNYNKALNAYRAKLTEIKTINELYVDEITPSVIALSRCSEVFVNYAANHMLLEARDAGLPITHDLMSYRNPSKKLERNESLDATAHTRVKCELVGDQLNASIAQVMKKHI
;
A
#
# COMPACT_ATOMS: atom_id res chain seq x y z
N MET A 1 34.53 -29.61 -24.32
CA MET A 1 33.07 -29.58 -24.06
C MET A 1 32.69 -28.19 -23.56
N THR A 2 32.05 -27.38 -24.39
CA THR A 2 31.66 -26.00 -24.07
C THR A 2 30.23 -26.01 -23.52
N PHE A 3 30.07 -25.82 -22.20
CA PHE A 3 28.75 -25.69 -21.57
C PHE A 3 28.12 -24.35 -21.98
N LYS A 4 27.23 -24.37 -22.97
CA LYS A 4 26.33 -23.25 -23.26
C LYS A 4 25.33 -23.11 -22.12
N ARG A 5 25.53 -22.11 -21.24
CA ARG A 5 24.53 -21.69 -20.24
C ARG A 5 23.25 -21.28 -20.98
N LYS A 6 22.20 -22.10 -20.82
CA LYS A 6 20.84 -21.82 -21.30
C LYS A 6 20.34 -20.58 -20.54
N LYS A 7 20.32 -19.40 -21.19
CA LYS A 7 19.65 -18.21 -20.65
C LYS A 7 18.16 -18.53 -20.54
N THR A 8 17.71 -18.88 -19.34
CA THR A 8 16.30 -19.05 -19.05
C THR A 8 15.71 -17.65 -18.95
N THR A 9 14.99 -17.23 -19.98
CA THR A 9 14.17 -16.01 -19.96
C THR A 9 13.02 -16.25 -18.98
N LEU A 10 13.23 -15.95 -17.70
CA LEU A 10 12.14 -15.82 -16.74
C LEU A 10 11.36 -14.55 -17.11
N SER A 11 10.22 -14.75 -17.77
CA SER A 11 9.27 -13.69 -18.06
C SER A 11 8.64 -13.16 -16.76
N PHE A 12 8.56 -11.84 -16.62
CA PHE A 12 7.83 -11.14 -15.55
C PHE A 12 6.37 -11.57 -15.39
N ALA A 13 5.77 -12.15 -16.43
CA ALA A 13 4.42 -12.72 -16.33
C ALA A 13 4.35 -13.85 -15.29
N ARG A 14 5.47 -14.52 -14.97
CA ARG A 14 5.55 -15.54 -13.90
C ARG A 14 5.87 -14.96 -12.53
N LEU A 15 6.32 -13.72 -12.44
CA LEU A 15 6.49 -13.04 -11.15
C LEU A 15 5.15 -12.69 -10.52
N GLY A 16 4.07 -12.65 -11.33
CA GLY A 16 2.73 -12.33 -10.84
C GLY A 16 2.68 -10.97 -10.13
N ILE A 17 3.65 -10.07 -10.37
CA ILE A 17 3.68 -8.74 -9.80
C ILE A 17 2.91 -7.84 -10.77
N PRO A 18 1.62 -7.51 -10.52
CA PRO A 18 0.93 -6.48 -11.29
C PRO A 18 1.53 -5.12 -10.93
N LEU A 19 2.68 -4.78 -11.51
CA LEU A 19 3.34 -3.48 -11.34
C LEU A 19 2.60 -2.34 -12.06
N LEU A 20 1.71 -2.66 -13.00
CA LEU A 20 1.11 -1.67 -13.91
C LEU A 20 -0.29 -1.17 -13.52
N THR A 21 -0.86 -1.61 -12.40
CA THR A 21 -2.23 -1.22 -11.98
C THR A 21 -2.32 -0.70 -10.55
N ILE A 22 -1.20 -0.30 -9.94
CA ILE A 22 -1.16 0.14 -8.54
C ILE A 22 -1.85 1.50 -8.34
N ALA A 23 -1.67 2.44 -9.27
CA ALA A 23 -2.18 3.81 -9.11
C ALA A 23 -3.71 3.96 -9.30
N ALA A 24 -4.35 3.05 -10.04
CA ALA A 24 -5.76 3.20 -10.41
C ALA A 24 -6.75 2.74 -9.33
N SER A 25 -6.33 1.93 -8.34
CA SER A 25 -7.26 1.28 -7.40
C SER A 25 -7.51 2.06 -6.10
N LEU A 26 -6.58 2.89 -5.66
CA LEU A 26 -6.75 3.72 -4.44
C LEU A 26 -7.34 5.10 -4.77
N GLY A 27 -6.96 5.69 -5.92
CA GLY A 27 -7.55 6.92 -6.45
C GLY A 27 -8.87 6.76 -7.21
N GLY A 28 -9.25 5.54 -7.62
CA GLY A 28 -10.29 5.29 -8.64
C GLY A 28 -11.74 5.10 -8.18
N VAL A 29 -12.08 5.40 -6.93
CA VAL A 29 -13.51 5.53 -6.57
C VAL A 29 -13.90 6.99 -6.81
N TYR A 30 -14.61 7.18 -7.93
CA TYR A 30 -15.33 8.37 -8.31
C TYR A 30 -15.97 9.05 -7.09
N MET A 31 -15.55 10.28 -6.76
CA MET A 31 -16.26 11.17 -5.82
C MET A 31 -17.60 11.72 -6.40
N GLY A 32 -18.20 11.03 -7.38
CA GLY A 32 -19.23 11.59 -8.25
C GLY A 32 -20.67 11.34 -7.81
N GLN A 33 -20.95 10.42 -6.89
CA GLN A 33 -22.30 10.16 -6.39
C GLN A 33 -22.24 9.85 -4.88
N ARG A 34 -22.11 10.92 -4.09
CA ARG A 34 -22.26 10.84 -2.63
C ARG A 34 -23.71 10.46 -2.30
N MET A 35 -23.93 9.22 -1.89
CA MET A 35 -25.11 8.88 -1.10
C MET A 35 -24.73 9.05 0.37
N ILE A 36 -24.74 10.29 0.86
CA ILE A 36 -24.76 10.50 2.30
C ILE A 36 -26.06 9.86 2.77
N ALA A 37 -26.00 8.98 3.78
CA ALA A 37 -27.20 8.45 4.42
C ALA A 37 -27.90 9.58 5.21
N VAL A 38 -28.48 10.54 4.49
CA VAL A 38 -29.20 11.69 5.04
C VAL A 38 -30.40 11.15 5.80
N GLY A 39 -30.41 11.35 7.12
CA GLY A 39 -31.47 10.87 8.00
C GLY A 39 -31.12 9.64 8.85
N GLU A 40 -29.88 9.13 8.78
CA GLU A 40 -29.43 8.14 9.77
C GLU A 40 -29.27 8.74 11.16
N SER A 41 -29.61 7.93 12.17
CA SER A 41 -29.46 8.36 13.56
C SER A 41 -27.98 8.54 13.94
N ASN A 42 -27.71 9.49 14.85
CA ASN A 42 -26.39 9.68 15.46
C ASN A 42 -25.81 8.39 16.06
N LYS A 43 -26.64 7.41 16.41
CA LYS A 43 -26.20 6.09 16.86
C LYS A 43 -25.51 5.30 15.73
N VAL A 44 -26.12 5.24 14.55
CA VAL A 44 -25.58 4.49 13.41
C VAL A 44 -24.28 5.13 12.90
N ILE A 45 -24.25 6.46 12.79
CA ILE A 45 -23.03 7.19 12.42
C ILE A 45 -21.88 6.87 13.39
N ARG A 46 -22.15 6.86 14.71
CA ARG A 46 -21.15 6.47 15.72
C ARG A 46 -20.66 5.03 15.58
N GLU A 47 -21.56 4.08 15.31
CA GLU A 47 -21.19 2.67 15.12
C GLU A 47 -20.29 2.50 13.88
N LYS A 48 -20.59 3.20 12.79
CA LYS A 48 -19.77 3.19 11.56
C LYS A 48 -18.41 3.86 11.77
N LEU A 49 -18.37 4.97 12.49
CA LEU A 49 -17.11 5.62 12.87
C LEU A 49 -16.25 4.73 13.78
N ALA A 50 -16.85 4.04 14.76
CA ALA A 50 -16.14 3.10 15.61
C ALA A 50 -15.57 1.92 14.81
N MET A 51 -16.31 1.44 13.80
CA MET A 51 -15.84 0.43 12.88
C MET A 51 -14.62 0.92 12.07
N ALA A 52 -14.68 2.12 11.48
CA ALA A 52 -13.55 2.71 10.77
C ALA A 52 -12.33 2.93 11.68
N TYR A 53 -12.55 3.34 12.93
CA TYR A 53 -11.49 3.46 13.94
C TYR A 53 -10.77 2.12 14.16
N ASN A 54 -11.53 1.06 14.44
CA ASN A 54 -10.97 -0.26 14.67
C ASN A 54 -10.25 -0.81 13.44
N MET A 55 -10.82 -0.61 12.23
CA MET A 55 -10.16 -0.99 10.98
C MET A 55 -8.82 -0.27 10.80
N ASN A 56 -8.76 1.01 11.15
CA ASN A 56 -7.53 1.79 11.03
C ASN A 56 -6.45 1.39 12.04
N LEU A 57 -6.82 0.79 13.18
CA LEU A 57 -5.85 0.17 14.09
C LEU A 57 -5.15 -1.07 13.50
N GLU A 58 -5.77 -1.75 12.53
CA GLU A 58 -5.17 -2.91 11.84
C GLU A 58 -4.21 -2.51 10.70
N VAL A 59 -4.32 -1.26 10.21
CA VAL A 59 -3.56 -0.78 9.04
C VAL A 59 -2.03 -0.83 9.27
N PRO A 60 -1.46 -0.46 10.43
CA PRO A 60 -0.02 -0.59 10.70
C PRO A 60 0.51 -2.02 10.55
N ASP A 61 -0.19 -3.02 11.11
CA ASP A 61 0.23 -4.42 11.03
C ASP A 61 0.19 -4.94 9.59
N LEU A 62 -0.84 -4.56 8.84
CA LEU A 62 -0.94 -4.88 7.42
C LEU A 62 0.17 -4.18 6.59
N ALA A 63 0.50 -2.92 6.92
CA ALA A 63 1.61 -2.21 6.29
C ALA A 63 2.96 -2.87 6.59
N LEU A 64 3.15 -3.34 7.82
CA LEU A 64 4.34 -4.10 8.21
C LEU A 64 4.44 -5.40 7.41
N ALA A 65 3.35 -6.15 7.24
CA ALA A 65 3.33 -7.36 6.43
C ALA A 65 3.70 -7.10 4.96
N VAL A 66 3.22 -5.99 4.37
CA VAL A 66 3.62 -5.54 3.02
C VAL A 66 5.11 -5.22 2.98
N ASN A 67 5.62 -4.50 3.97
CA ASN A 67 7.04 -4.13 4.03
C ASN A 67 7.94 -5.37 4.16
N MET A 68 7.62 -6.28 5.08
CA MET A 68 8.38 -7.53 5.26
C MET A 68 8.40 -8.37 3.99
N SER A 69 7.23 -8.61 3.38
CA SER A 69 7.14 -9.40 2.15
C SER A 69 7.83 -8.75 0.95
N ALA A 70 7.95 -7.42 0.92
CA ALA A 70 8.71 -6.70 -0.10
C ALA A 70 10.23 -6.80 0.11
N THR A 71 10.69 -6.79 1.36
CA THR A 71 12.12 -6.72 1.76
C THR A 71 12.78 -8.06 2.02
N GLU A 72 12.03 -9.18 2.03
CA GLU A 72 12.60 -10.52 2.09
C GLU A 72 13.63 -10.78 0.97
N ILE A 73 14.76 -11.40 1.29
CA ILE A 73 15.83 -11.65 0.30
C ILE A 73 15.32 -12.58 -0.82
N VAL A 74 15.55 -12.19 -2.07
CA VAL A 74 15.17 -12.99 -3.24
C VAL A 74 16.26 -14.00 -3.59
N THR A 75 15.88 -15.27 -3.70
CA THR A 75 16.71 -16.32 -4.28
C THR A 75 16.02 -16.90 -5.51
N PRO A 76 16.75 -17.53 -6.45
CA PRO A 76 16.15 -18.18 -7.61
C PRO A 76 15.08 -19.23 -7.25
N ALA A 77 15.14 -19.82 -6.05
CA ALA A 77 14.17 -20.79 -5.56
C ALA A 77 12.89 -20.14 -4.98
N THR A 78 12.97 -18.89 -4.49
CA THR A 78 11.89 -18.24 -3.72
C THR A 78 11.11 -17.17 -4.50
N VAL A 79 11.59 -16.80 -5.69
CA VAL A 79 11.02 -15.78 -6.58
C VAL A 79 9.49 -15.87 -6.77
N GLY A 80 8.96 -17.07 -7.06
CA GLY A 80 7.53 -17.26 -7.31
C GLY A 80 6.66 -17.19 -6.04
N PHE A 81 7.18 -17.70 -4.93
CA PHE A 81 6.48 -17.68 -3.63
C PHE A 81 6.43 -16.28 -3.03
N LYS A 82 7.50 -15.49 -3.18
CA LYS A 82 7.58 -14.12 -2.66
C LYS A 82 6.53 -13.20 -3.30
N GLY A 83 6.38 -13.26 -4.64
CA GLY A 83 5.35 -12.48 -5.34
C GLY A 83 3.94 -12.78 -4.84
N GLY A 84 3.64 -14.06 -4.57
CA GLY A 84 2.38 -14.48 -3.97
C GLY A 84 2.15 -13.91 -2.56
N ASN A 85 3.15 -14.01 -1.69
CA ASN A 85 3.08 -13.47 -0.33
C ASN A 85 2.90 -11.95 -0.31
N TYR A 86 3.67 -11.23 -1.14
CA TYR A 86 3.54 -9.79 -1.30
C TYR A 86 2.15 -9.39 -1.79
N ASN A 87 1.63 -10.04 -2.84
CA ASN A 87 0.29 -9.76 -3.34
C ASN A 87 -0.79 -10.04 -2.30
N LYS A 88 -0.65 -11.10 -1.51
CA LYS A 88 -1.59 -11.41 -0.43
C LYS A 88 -1.59 -10.30 0.63
N ALA A 89 -0.42 -9.88 1.09
CA ALA A 89 -0.28 -8.80 2.07
C ALA A 89 -0.83 -7.47 1.50
N LEU A 90 -0.48 -7.16 0.26
CA LEU A 90 -0.93 -5.95 -0.43
C LEU A 90 -2.44 -5.90 -0.62
N ASN A 91 -3.06 -7.03 -0.97
CA ASN A 91 -4.51 -7.12 -1.13
C ASN A 91 -5.23 -6.90 0.21
N ALA A 92 -4.72 -7.49 1.31
CA ALA A 92 -5.29 -7.27 2.64
C ALA A 92 -5.17 -5.80 3.07
N TYR A 93 -3.99 -5.19 2.87
CA TYR A 93 -3.75 -3.78 3.14
C TYR A 93 -4.69 -2.86 2.34
N ARG A 94 -4.83 -3.09 1.04
CA ARG A 94 -5.73 -2.31 0.17
C ARG A 94 -7.20 -2.48 0.53
N ALA A 95 -7.64 -3.72 0.77
CA ALA A 95 -9.03 -3.99 1.15
C ALA A 95 -9.43 -3.20 2.39
N LYS A 96 -8.56 -3.18 3.41
CA LYS A 96 -8.80 -2.41 4.64
C LYS A 96 -8.91 -0.90 4.39
N LEU A 97 -8.02 -0.34 3.57
CA LEU A 97 -8.09 1.09 3.20
C LEU A 97 -9.35 1.42 2.40
N THR A 98 -9.78 0.54 1.50
CA THR A 98 -11.03 0.68 0.75
C THR A 98 -12.25 0.66 1.68
N GLU A 99 -12.30 -0.27 2.65
CA GLU A 99 -13.39 -0.32 3.64
C GLU A 99 -13.51 0.98 4.44
N ILE A 100 -12.39 1.53 4.92
CA ILE A 100 -12.34 2.82 5.63
C ILE A 100 -12.86 3.95 4.73
N LYS A 101 -12.42 3.98 3.46
CA LYS A 101 -12.84 4.98 2.48
C LYS A 101 -14.34 4.91 2.21
N THR A 102 -14.89 3.70 2.05
CA THR A 102 -16.32 3.49 1.84
C THR A 102 -17.15 3.95 3.04
N ILE A 103 -16.69 3.68 4.27
CA ILE A 103 -17.38 4.19 5.47
C ILE A 103 -17.38 5.72 5.48
N ASN A 104 -16.24 6.35 5.21
CA ASN A 104 -16.15 7.80 5.13
C ASN A 104 -17.10 8.38 4.06
N GLU A 105 -17.11 7.80 2.85
CA GLU A 105 -17.95 8.28 1.74
C GLU A 105 -19.46 8.20 2.00
N LEU A 106 -19.90 7.23 2.80
CA LEU A 106 -21.32 6.99 3.08
C LEU A 106 -21.84 7.76 4.30
N TYR A 107 -20.98 8.00 5.30
CA TYR A 107 -21.46 8.38 6.62
C TYR A 107 -20.90 9.70 7.14
N VAL A 108 -19.66 10.11 6.80
CA VAL A 108 -18.99 11.22 7.51
C VAL A 108 -18.02 11.99 6.61
N ASP A 109 -18.36 13.24 6.32
CA ASP A 109 -17.53 14.12 5.49
C ASP A 109 -16.34 14.72 6.26
N GLU A 110 -16.48 14.93 7.56
CA GLU A 110 -15.50 15.65 8.38
C GLU A 110 -14.13 14.94 8.45
N ILE A 111 -14.08 13.62 8.26
CA ILE A 111 -12.83 12.85 8.27
C ILE A 111 -12.24 12.64 6.87
N THR A 112 -12.91 13.10 5.81
CA THR A 112 -12.49 12.91 4.41
C THR A 112 -11.06 13.39 4.13
N PRO A 113 -10.62 14.58 4.60
CA PRO A 113 -9.24 15.00 4.40
C PRO A 113 -8.21 14.03 4.99
N SER A 114 -8.48 13.48 6.17
CA SER A 114 -7.60 12.50 6.84
C SER A 114 -7.57 11.17 6.09
N VAL A 115 -8.70 10.69 5.59
CA VAL A 115 -8.79 9.46 4.78
C VAL A 115 -8.01 9.61 3.47
N ILE A 116 -8.13 10.76 2.79
CA ILE A 116 -7.36 11.07 1.58
C ILE A 116 -5.86 11.12 1.87
N ALA A 117 -5.46 11.74 2.98
CA ALA A 117 -4.06 11.80 3.39
C ALA A 117 -3.48 10.39 3.62
N LEU A 118 -4.22 9.52 4.32
CA LEU A 118 -3.81 8.13 4.54
C LEU A 118 -3.71 7.35 3.23
N SER A 119 -4.68 7.52 2.33
CA SER A 119 -4.72 6.85 1.02
C SER A 119 -3.51 7.25 0.16
N ARG A 120 -3.21 8.55 0.07
CA ARG A 120 -2.04 9.06 -0.66
C ARG A 120 -0.73 8.57 -0.06
N CYS A 121 -0.61 8.58 1.27
CA CYS A 121 0.59 8.05 1.93
C CYS A 121 0.78 6.56 1.60
N SER A 122 -0.30 5.79 1.68
CA SER A 122 -0.33 4.36 1.38
C SER A 122 0.07 4.05 -0.06
N GLU A 123 -0.35 4.85 -1.03
CA GLU A 123 0.08 4.73 -2.42
C GLU A 123 1.61 4.89 -2.56
N VAL A 124 2.18 5.92 -1.93
CA VAL A 124 3.63 6.15 -1.95
C VAL A 124 4.37 4.99 -1.29
N PHE A 125 3.89 4.52 -0.13
CA PHE A 125 4.46 3.38 0.57
C PHE A 125 4.48 2.11 -0.30
N VAL A 126 3.34 1.75 -0.90
CA VAL A 126 3.23 0.57 -1.76
C VAL A 126 4.13 0.68 -2.98
N ASN A 127 4.27 1.87 -3.57
CA ASN A 127 5.17 2.09 -4.70
C ASN A 127 6.63 1.89 -4.30
N TYR A 128 7.04 2.36 -3.12
CA TYR A 128 8.40 2.15 -2.62
C TYR A 128 8.68 0.68 -2.30
N ALA A 129 7.72 -0.01 -1.67
CA ALA A 129 7.80 -1.44 -1.44
C ALA A 129 7.92 -2.25 -2.74
N ALA A 130 7.12 -1.91 -3.76
CA ALA A 130 7.19 -2.55 -5.07
C ALA A 130 8.55 -2.31 -5.77
N ASN A 131 9.09 -1.09 -5.70
CA ASN A 131 10.41 -0.76 -6.22
C ASN A 131 11.51 -1.56 -5.51
N HIS A 132 11.41 -1.72 -4.19
CA HIS A 132 12.35 -2.54 -3.44
C HIS A 132 12.34 -4.00 -3.89
N MET A 133 11.14 -4.57 -4.06
CA MET A 133 10.99 -5.94 -4.57
C MET A 133 11.61 -6.11 -5.97
N LEU A 134 11.50 -5.10 -6.84
CA LEU A 134 12.14 -5.10 -8.15
C LEU A 134 13.67 -5.04 -8.07
N LEU A 135 14.24 -4.29 -7.12
CA LEU A 135 15.68 -4.28 -6.89
C LEU A 135 16.19 -5.64 -6.40
N GLU A 136 15.45 -6.29 -5.49
CA GLU A 136 15.77 -7.65 -5.05
C GLU A 136 15.75 -8.64 -6.23
N ALA A 137 14.76 -8.52 -7.12
CA ALA A 137 14.70 -9.35 -8.33
C ALA A 137 15.89 -9.09 -9.27
N ARG A 138 16.23 -7.82 -9.51
CA ARG A 138 17.40 -7.40 -10.31
C ARG A 138 18.69 -8.01 -9.76
N ASP A 139 18.91 -7.89 -8.47
CA ASP A 139 20.14 -8.36 -7.82
C ASP A 139 20.22 -9.90 -7.78
N ALA A 140 19.07 -10.59 -7.83
CA ALA A 140 18.98 -12.03 -8.05
C ALA A 140 19.22 -12.46 -9.52
N GLY A 141 19.53 -11.51 -10.41
CA GLY A 141 19.82 -11.75 -11.82
C GLY A 141 18.59 -11.83 -12.72
N LEU A 142 17.41 -11.42 -12.23
CA LEU A 142 16.23 -11.28 -13.08
C LEU A 142 16.33 -9.99 -13.89
N PRO A 143 15.94 -10.00 -15.18
CA PRO A 143 15.86 -8.77 -15.95
C PRO A 143 14.86 -7.83 -15.24
N ILE A 144 15.00 -6.52 -15.41
CA ILE A 144 13.99 -5.50 -15.09
C ILE A 144 13.67 -4.74 -16.37
N THR A 145 12.39 -4.47 -16.66
CA THR A 145 11.97 -3.85 -17.93
C THR A 145 12.15 -2.33 -17.94
N HIS A 146 12.35 -1.72 -16.78
CA HIS A 146 12.51 -0.27 -16.61
C HIS A 146 13.63 0.02 -15.61
N ASP A 147 14.40 1.08 -15.88
CA ASP A 147 15.40 1.56 -14.93
C ASP A 147 14.72 2.18 -13.71
N LEU A 148 15.12 1.71 -12.53
CA LEU A 148 14.70 2.29 -11.25
C LEU A 148 15.65 3.42 -10.90
N MET A 149 15.11 4.63 -10.74
CA MET A 149 15.88 5.83 -10.46
C MET A 149 15.84 6.18 -8.97
N SER A 150 16.95 6.75 -8.48
CA SER A 150 17.08 7.18 -7.09
C SER A 150 16.00 8.18 -6.73
N TYR A 151 15.44 8.05 -5.51
CA TYR A 151 14.45 8.98 -4.98
C TYR A 151 15.05 10.36 -4.71
N ARG A 152 16.37 10.43 -4.46
CA ARG A 152 17.09 11.67 -4.17
C ARG A 152 17.72 12.31 -5.40
N ASN A 153 18.14 11.51 -6.38
CA ASN A 153 18.82 12.01 -7.57
C ASN A 153 18.32 11.31 -8.86
N PRO A 154 17.54 12.01 -9.70
CA PRO A 154 16.94 11.40 -10.90
C PRO A 154 17.97 11.05 -11.99
N SER A 155 19.25 11.40 -11.82
CA SER A 155 20.34 11.01 -12.73
C SER A 155 21.08 9.75 -12.26
N LYS A 156 20.72 9.18 -11.11
CA LYS A 156 21.35 7.97 -10.56
C LYS A 156 20.36 6.81 -10.48
N LYS A 157 20.88 5.59 -10.57
CA LYS A 157 20.10 4.37 -10.34
C LYS A 157 19.73 4.26 -8.87
N LEU A 158 18.56 3.69 -8.61
CA LEU A 158 18.10 3.40 -7.27
C LEU A 158 18.95 2.27 -6.68
N GLU A 159 19.47 2.51 -5.49
CA GLU A 159 20.25 1.55 -4.72
C GLU A 159 19.40 0.86 -3.65
N ARG A 160 19.79 -0.36 -3.28
CA ARG A 160 19.04 -1.20 -2.33
C ARG A 160 18.86 -0.51 -0.98
N ASN A 161 19.92 0.08 -0.43
CA ASN A 161 19.87 0.76 0.87
C ASN A 161 18.95 1.98 0.83
N GLU A 162 19.04 2.79 -0.24
CA GLU A 162 18.14 3.93 -0.42
C GLU A 162 16.68 3.48 -0.47
N SER A 163 16.41 2.39 -1.19
CA SER A 163 15.07 1.83 -1.30
C SER A 163 14.53 1.27 0.02
N LEU A 164 15.36 0.56 0.78
CA LEU A 164 15.01 0.02 2.09
C LEU A 164 14.66 1.16 3.06
N ASP A 165 15.54 2.15 3.16
CA ASP A 165 15.35 3.31 4.04
C ASP A 165 14.08 4.07 3.68
N ALA A 166 13.85 4.34 2.39
CA ALA A 166 12.67 5.05 1.93
C ALA A 166 11.37 4.28 2.21
N THR A 167 11.37 2.95 2.02
CA THR A 167 10.21 2.10 2.29
C THR A 167 9.87 2.08 3.78
N ALA A 168 10.88 1.87 4.64
CA ALA A 168 10.69 1.87 6.09
C ALA A 168 10.26 3.25 6.61
N HIS A 169 10.91 4.32 6.15
CA HIS A 169 10.56 5.69 6.54
C HIS A 169 9.12 6.04 6.14
N THR A 170 8.73 5.69 4.91
CA THR A 170 7.37 5.98 4.42
C THR A 170 6.31 5.19 5.18
N ARG A 171 6.57 3.92 5.54
CA ARG A 171 5.66 3.14 6.39
C ARG A 171 5.37 3.88 7.70
N VAL A 172 6.42 4.26 8.44
CA VAL A 172 6.28 4.97 9.73
C VAL A 172 5.55 6.30 9.55
N LYS A 173 5.82 7.02 8.46
CA LYS A 173 5.09 8.24 8.13
C LYS A 173 3.59 7.96 7.93
N CYS A 174 3.23 6.87 7.27
CA CYS A 174 1.81 6.53 7.06
C CYS A 174 1.12 6.05 8.34
N GLU A 175 1.85 5.41 9.27
CA GLU A 175 1.33 5.09 10.61
C GLU A 175 0.95 6.36 11.36
N LEU A 176 1.79 7.39 11.35
CA LEU A 176 1.47 8.70 11.95
C LEU A 176 0.24 9.36 11.30
N VAL A 177 0.06 9.21 9.99
CA VAL A 177 -1.15 9.69 9.30
C VAL A 177 -2.37 8.87 9.71
N GLY A 178 -2.21 7.57 9.92
CA GLY A 178 -3.24 6.69 10.50
C GLY A 178 -3.65 7.13 11.90
N ASP A 179 -2.70 7.48 12.78
CA ASP A 179 -2.99 8.00 14.11
C ASP A 179 -3.78 9.32 14.05
N GLN A 180 -3.43 10.19 13.11
CA GLN A 180 -4.18 11.43 12.87
C GLN A 180 -5.61 11.15 12.40
N LEU A 181 -5.83 10.14 11.54
CA LEU A 181 -7.17 9.71 11.15
C LEU A 181 -7.96 9.21 12.37
N ASN A 182 -7.37 8.40 13.24
CA ASN A 182 -8.00 7.94 14.47
C ASN A 182 -8.40 9.09 15.39
N ALA A 183 -7.53 10.10 15.52
CA ALA A 183 -7.83 11.31 16.29
C ALA A 183 -9.02 12.08 15.69
N SER A 184 -9.05 12.24 14.36
CA SER A 184 -10.18 12.87 13.65
C SER A 184 -11.49 12.09 13.86
N ILE A 185 -11.46 10.76 13.70
CA ILE A 185 -12.62 9.89 13.94
C ILE A 185 -13.13 10.07 15.37
N ALA A 186 -12.25 9.99 16.37
CA ALA A 186 -12.63 10.15 17.78
C ALA A 186 -13.23 11.55 18.07
N GLN A 187 -12.71 12.60 17.42
CA GLN A 187 -13.27 13.95 17.54
C GLN A 187 -14.69 14.04 16.96
N VAL A 188 -14.92 13.44 15.79
CA VAL A 188 -16.24 13.46 15.14
C VAL A 188 -17.24 12.61 15.92
N MET A 189 -16.85 11.44 16.42
CA MET A 189 -17.70 10.61 17.27
C MET A 189 -18.24 11.37 18.49
N LYS A 190 -17.43 12.25 19.11
CA LYS A 190 -17.86 13.10 20.23
C LYS A 190 -18.92 14.13 19.86
N LYS A 191 -18.95 14.58 18.61
CA LYS A 191 -19.96 15.55 18.12
C LYS A 191 -21.32 14.90 17.86
N HIS A 192 -21.34 13.59 17.63
CA HIS A 192 -22.56 12.80 17.41
C HIS A 192 -23.08 12.14 18.70
N ILE A 193 -22.78 12.70 19.88
CA ILE A 193 -23.33 12.23 21.16
C ILE A 193 -24.80 12.59 21.27
#